data_AF-A0A1F9S469-F1
#
_entry.id   AF-A0A1F9S469-F1
#
_cell.length_a   1.000
_cell.length_b   1.000
_cell.length_c   1.000
_cell.angle_alpha   90.00
_cell.angle_beta   90.00
_cell.angle_gamma   90.00
#
_symmetry.space_group_name_H-M   'P 1'
#
loop_
_entity.id
_entity.type
_entity.pdbx_description
1 polymer ?
#
loop_
_entity_poly.entity_id
_entity_poly.type
_entity_poly.pdbx_seq_one_letter_code
_entity_poly.pdbx_strand_id
1 'polypeptide(L)'
;MPRSTTGRRARRILLLVLVCHVGLLLWLAADWHRARLLIFRVEEARTPAEADAPPERLAGLGYSQDRPEELAAFRPFASVALTSQDDLERLRILSDAIYLARIDRGPGQAMSGLQLTSLFAQMQSGRPGDCGSMSFLIAALARSLGYDTRQVIWFRPSGSRPHSGVEVYSPQYRTWVYYDANLNGYATDGSGQPLSLARLRELRRDGAPIRIRSNARLRAETEESFLGFLAAMPWHWYRLNNRLLDYEDDRRFGALNGWFGLLSRLPYPVDRLADTAFGTREARLVLAGTAGTGTVLGLRGLRWVVLYLVIVTAVSSVLIVMLALTARRARADFEEEDSGLPSSVRRSS
;
A
#
# COMPACT_ATOMS: atom_id res chain seq x y z
N MET A 1 24.19 15.88 51.48
CA MET A 1 24.11 16.38 50.09
C MET A 1 22.65 16.54 49.68
N PRO A 2 22.19 17.74 49.31
CA PRO A 2 20.81 17.94 48.86
C PRO A 2 20.58 17.18 47.55
N ARG A 3 19.61 16.24 47.55
CA ARG A 3 19.17 15.54 46.33
C ARG A 3 18.67 16.59 45.34
N SER A 4 19.40 16.83 44.26
CA SER A 4 19.05 17.85 43.28
C SER A 4 17.63 17.60 42.74
N THR A 5 16.78 18.61 42.86
CA THR A 5 15.40 18.60 42.34
C THR A 5 15.36 18.39 40.83
N THR A 6 16.44 18.78 40.14
CA THR A 6 16.69 18.58 38.71
C THR A 6 16.65 17.11 38.31
N GLY A 7 17.23 16.21 39.10
CA GLY A 7 17.26 14.77 38.79
C GLY A 7 15.87 14.12 38.82
N ARG A 8 14.98 14.56 39.72
CA ARG A 8 13.60 14.02 39.80
C ARG A 8 12.75 14.47 38.61
N ARG A 9 12.90 15.72 38.15
CA ARG A 9 12.17 16.23 36.97
C ARG A 9 12.60 15.50 35.70
N ALA A 10 13.92 15.35 35.48
CA ALA A 10 14.44 14.61 34.34
C ALA A 10 13.94 13.16 34.29
N ARG A 11 13.95 12.46 35.44
CA ARG A 11 13.45 11.07 35.53
C ARG A 11 11.95 10.96 35.20
N ARG A 12 11.13 11.92 35.63
CA ARG A 12 9.69 11.95 35.32
C ARG A 12 9.44 12.18 33.83
N ILE A 13 10.17 13.10 33.20
CA ILE A 13 10.07 13.35 31.77
C ILE A 13 10.47 12.09 30.99
N LEU A 14 11.60 11.47 31.34
CA LEU A 14 12.05 10.25 30.66
C LEU A 14 11.05 9.09 30.81
N LEU A 15 10.46 8.92 32.00
CA LEU A 15 9.41 7.93 32.21
C LEU A 15 8.16 8.23 31.36
N LEU A 16 7.73 9.49 31.28
CA LEU A 16 6.60 9.88 30.44
C LEU A 16 6.87 9.59 28.97
N VAL A 17 8.06 9.97 28.46
CA VAL A 17 8.46 9.69 27.08
C VAL A 17 8.44 8.19 26.82
N LEU A 18 8.99 7.39 27.73
CA LEU A 18 9.01 5.92 27.61
C LEU A 18 7.58 5.34 27.60
N VAL A 19 6.70 5.77 28.49
CA VAL A 19 5.30 5.33 28.54
C VAL A 19 4.57 5.68 27.24
N CYS A 20 4.76 6.90 26.73
CA CYS A 20 4.19 7.30 25.44
C CYS A 20 4.74 6.45 24.28
N HIS A 21 6.05 6.17 24.26
CA HIS A 21 6.69 5.33 23.25
C HIS A 21 6.13 3.91 23.27
N VAL A 22 6.09 3.27 24.44
CA VAL A 22 5.59 1.90 24.60
C VAL A 22 4.11 1.84 24.26
N GLY A 23 3.29 2.79 24.75
CA GLY A 23 1.86 2.83 24.44
C GLY A 23 1.58 2.95 22.94
N LEU A 24 2.36 3.77 22.24
CA LEU A 24 2.27 3.92 20.79
C LEU A 24 2.73 2.66 20.03
N LEU A 25 3.85 2.04 20.43
CA LEU A 25 4.32 0.79 19.84
C LEU A 25 3.30 -0.34 20.03
N LEU A 26 2.69 -0.42 21.23
CA LEU A 26 1.61 -1.36 21.50
C LEU A 26 0.36 -1.05 20.65
N TRP A 27 0.01 0.22 20.48
CA TRP A 27 -1.11 0.63 19.62
C TRP A 27 -0.89 0.30 18.14
N LEU A 28 0.35 0.42 17.65
CA LEU A 28 0.77 -0.01 16.32
C LEU A 28 0.78 -1.53 16.18
N ALA A 29 1.31 -2.24 17.17
CA ALA A 29 1.40 -3.70 17.17
C ALA A 29 0.03 -4.38 17.33
N ALA A 30 -0.93 -3.72 17.97
CA ALA A 30 -2.29 -4.22 18.15
C ALA A 30 -3.07 -4.38 16.83
N ASP A 31 -2.64 -3.71 15.76
CA ASP A 31 -3.28 -3.79 14.45
C ASP A 31 -2.24 -3.64 13.34
N TRP A 32 -1.85 -4.79 12.78
CA TRP A 32 -0.88 -4.87 11.68
C TRP A 32 -1.26 -4.00 10.48
N HIS A 33 -2.55 -3.74 10.24
CA HIS A 33 -2.97 -2.88 9.15
C HIS A 33 -2.52 -1.43 9.37
N ARG A 34 -2.43 -0.95 10.62
CA ARG A 34 -1.90 0.39 10.93
C ARG A 34 -0.42 0.49 10.63
N ALA A 35 0.34 -0.54 10.97
CA ALA A 35 1.76 -0.65 10.61
C ALA A 35 1.95 -0.72 9.08
N ARG A 36 1.08 -1.42 8.35
CA ARG A 36 1.14 -1.44 6.88
C ARG A 36 0.81 -0.09 6.26
N LEU A 37 -0.11 0.67 6.86
CA LEU A 37 -0.49 1.99 6.33
C LEU A 37 0.62 3.03 6.45
N LEU A 38 1.51 2.87 7.43
CA LEU A 38 2.71 3.69 7.58
C LEU A 38 3.66 3.62 6.40
N ILE A 39 3.57 2.54 5.60
CA ILE A 39 4.46 2.28 4.47
C ILE A 39 4.07 3.12 3.24
N PHE A 40 2.84 3.63 3.18
CA PHE A 40 2.33 4.23 1.96
C PHE A 40 2.35 5.75 2.03
N ARG A 41 2.72 6.40 0.92
CA ARG A 41 2.44 7.82 0.73
C ARG A 41 0.95 7.97 0.42
N VAL A 42 0.16 8.42 1.40
CA VAL A 42 -1.28 8.64 1.22
C VAL A 42 -1.54 10.09 0.84
N GLU A 43 -2.07 10.27 -0.37
CA GLU A 43 -2.66 11.51 -0.84
C GLU A 43 -4.18 11.44 -0.72
N GLU A 44 -4.78 12.58 -0.40
CA GLU A 44 -6.24 12.70 -0.26
C GLU A 44 -6.78 13.53 -1.43
N ALA A 45 -7.68 12.94 -2.20
CA ALA A 45 -8.50 13.65 -3.18
C ALA A 45 -9.72 14.23 -2.46
N ARG A 46 -9.86 15.55 -2.47
CA ARG A 46 -10.92 16.28 -1.78
C ARG A 46 -12.27 16.13 -2.47
N THR A 47 -12.26 15.84 -3.77
CA THR A 47 -13.45 15.70 -4.59
C THR A 47 -13.37 14.46 -5.48
N PRO A 48 -14.50 13.87 -5.89
CA PRO A 48 -14.52 12.84 -6.92
C PRO A 48 -13.80 13.25 -8.20
N ALA A 49 -13.95 14.52 -8.62
CA ALA A 49 -13.30 15.07 -9.80
C ALA A 49 -11.75 15.06 -9.72
N GLU A 50 -11.17 15.22 -8.53
CA GLU A 50 -9.72 15.09 -8.33
C GLU A 50 -9.26 13.64 -8.51
N ALA A 51 -10.04 12.67 -8.03
CA ALA A 51 -9.75 11.26 -8.28
C ALA A 51 -9.99 10.89 -9.75
N ASP A 52 -10.94 11.51 -10.43
CA ASP A 52 -11.24 11.27 -11.84
C ASP A 52 -10.35 12.06 -12.80
N ALA A 53 -9.35 12.77 -12.29
CA ALA A 53 -8.38 13.46 -13.12
C ALA A 53 -7.66 12.49 -14.07
N PRO A 54 -7.36 12.91 -15.31
CA PRO A 54 -6.67 12.07 -16.27
C PRO A 54 -5.25 11.71 -15.80
N PRO A 55 -4.65 10.64 -16.35
CA PRO A 55 -3.35 10.11 -15.91
C PRO A 55 -2.24 11.16 -15.81
N GLU A 56 -2.17 12.10 -16.76
CA GLU A 56 -1.11 13.12 -16.80
C GLU A 56 -1.17 14.06 -15.59
N ARG A 57 -2.37 14.33 -15.08
CA ARG A 57 -2.55 15.14 -13.86
C ARG A 57 -2.23 14.36 -12.59
N LEU A 58 -2.42 13.05 -12.61
CA LEU A 58 -2.09 12.18 -11.48
C LEU A 58 -0.58 11.88 -11.39
N ALA A 59 0.19 12.08 -12.46
CA ALA A 59 1.64 11.87 -12.45
C ALA A 59 2.34 12.69 -11.35
N GLY A 60 1.92 13.94 -11.13
CA GLY A 60 2.44 14.79 -10.05
C GLY A 60 2.11 14.28 -8.63
N LEU A 61 1.11 13.40 -8.51
CA LEU A 61 0.73 12.73 -7.26
C LEU A 61 1.44 11.38 -7.10
N GLY A 62 2.36 11.01 -8.01
CA GLY A 62 3.08 9.74 -7.98
C GLY A 62 2.39 8.61 -8.75
N TYR A 63 1.48 8.93 -9.67
CA TYR A 63 1.01 7.96 -10.64
C TYR A 63 2.14 7.48 -11.54
N SER A 64 2.28 6.17 -11.65
CA SER A 64 3.26 5.53 -12.52
C SER A 64 2.79 4.15 -12.94
N GLN A 65 3.22 3.71 -14.11
CA GLN A 65 2.94 2.37 -14.62
C GLN A 65 4.19 1.71 -15.21
N ASP A 66 4.10 0.39 -15.40
CA ASP A 66 5.07 -0.37 -16.19
C ASP A 66 5.16 0.19 -17.61
N ARG A 67 6.33 0.08 -18.21
CA ARG A 67 6.46 0.39 -19.63
C ARG A 67 5.84 -0.73 -20.47
N PRO A 68 5.25 -0.44 -21.65
CA PRO A 68 4.65 -1.48 -22.50
C PRO A 68 5.62 -2.63 -22.84
N GLU A 69 6.91 -2.37 -22.98
CA GLU A 69 7.94 -3.37 -23.22
C GLU A 69 8.13 -4.35 -22.05
N GLU A 70 7.92 -3.91 -20.81
CA GLU A 70 7.97 -4.77 -19.62
C GLU A 70 6.76 -5.71 -19.57
N LEU A 71 5.69 -5.36 -20.29
CA LEU A 71 4.45 -6.11 -20.43
C LEU A 71 4.37 -6.91 -21.74
N ALA A 72 5.49 -7.04 -22.48
CA ALA A 72 5.50 -7.69 -23.80
C ALA A 72 4.93 -9.11 -23.80
N ALA A 73 5.10 -9.88 -22.70
CA ALA A 73 4.55 -11.22 -22.56
C ALA A 73 3.01 -11.29 -22.57
N PHE A 74 2.33 -10.20 -22.20
CA PHE A 74 0.87 -10.12 -22.17
C PHE A 74 0.25 -9.70 -23.51
N ARG A 75 1.03 -9.02 -24.35
CA ARG A 75 0.55 -8.42 -25.60
C ARG A 75 -0.08 -9.42 -26.59
N PRO A 76 0.47 -10.62 -26.82
CA PRO A 76 -0.15 -11.61 -27.72
C PRO A 76 -1.56 -12.03 -27.27
N PHE A 77 -1.80 -12.06 -25.95
CA PHE A 77 -3.11 -12.38 -25.39
C PHE A 77 -4.06 -11.19 -25.47
N ALA A 78 -3.55 -9.99 -25.19
CA ALA A 78 -4.35 -8.78 -25.21
C ALA A 78 -4.74 -8.33 -26.64
N SER A 79 -3.96 -8.67 -27.67
CA SER A 79 -4.18 -8.18 -29.03
C SER A 79 -5.52 -8.58 -29.64
N VAL A 80 -6.16 -9.64 -29.15
CA VAL A 80 -7.52 -10.00 -29.59
C VAL A 80 -8.54 -8.89 -29.31
N ALA A 81 -8.36 -8.11 -28.24
CA ALA A 81 -9.22 -6.97 -27.95
C ALA A 81 -9.14 -5.88 -29.03
N LEU A 82 -8.01 -5.75 -29.74
CA LEU A 82 -7.82 -4.75 -30.80
C LEU A 82 -8.75 -4.96 -32.01
N THR A 83 -9.47 -6.09 -32.08
CA THR A 83 -10.55 -6.32 -33.06
C THR A 83 -11.75 -5.38 -32.87
N SER A 84 -11.94 -4.84 -31.66
CA SER A 84 -12.94 -3.81 -31.39
C SER A 84 -12.33 -2.41 -31.50
N GLN A 85 -13.14 -1.44 -31.93
CA GLN A 85 -12.80 -0.01 -31.85
C GLN A 85 -13.33 0.67 -30.58
N ASP A 86 -14.23 0.03 -29.85
CA ASP A 86 -14.80 0.56 -28.61
C ASP A 86 -14.00 0.09 -27.39
N ASP A 87 -13.56 1.04 -26.57
CA ASP A 87 -12.75 0.80 -25.37
C ASP A 87 -13.46 -0.10 -24.35
N LEU A 88 -14.77 0.03 -24.18
CA LEU A 88 -15.52 -0.77 -23.20
C LEU A 88 -15.62 -2.23 -23.65
N GLU A 89 -15.87 -2.44 -24.93
CA GLU A 89 -15.84 -3.76 -25.54
C GLU A 89 -14.43 -4.39 -25.48
N ARG A 90 -13.37 -3.60 -25.67
CA ARG A 90 -11.99 -4.08 -25.46
C ARG A 90 -11.78 -4.61 -24.05
N LEU A 91 -12.18 -3.85 -23.03
CA LEU A 91 -12.09 -4.28 -21.63
C LEU A 91 -12.86 -5.58 -21.37
N ARG A 92 -14.06 -5.70 -21.95
CA ARG A 92 -14.85 -6.93 -21.89
C ARG A 92 -14.12 -8.11 -22.52
N ILE A 93 -13.54 -7.94 -23.71
CA ILE A 93 -12.77 -9.00 -24.39
C ILE A 93 -11.55 -9.43 -23.55
N LEU A 94 -10.82 -8.48 -22.94
CA LEU A 94 -9.68 -8.78 -22.08
C LEU A 94 -10.09 -9.60 -20.85
N SER A 95 -11.19 -9.23 -20.21
CA SER A 95 -11.71 -9.93 -19.04
C SER A 95 -12.31 -11.30 -19.41
N ASP A 96 -13.03 -11.40 -20.53
CA ASP A 96 -13.51 -12.67 -21.08
C ASP A 96 -12.34 -13.64 -21.33
N ALA A 97 -11.21 -13.16 -21.84
CA ALA A 97 -10.02 -13.99 -22.05
C ALA A 97 -9.48 -14.57 -20.72
N ILE A 98 -9.51 -13.81 -19.63
CA ILE A 98 -9.14 -14.28 -18.28
C ILE A 98 -10.11 -15.36 -17.80
N TYR A 99 -11.41 -15.15 -17.98
CA TYR A 99 -12.43 -16.14 -17.61
C TYR A 99 -12.34 -17.43 -18.43
N LEU A 100 -12.02 -17.33 -19.72
CA LEU A 100 -11.87 -18.49 -20.60
C LEU A 100 -10.57 -19.26 -20.31
N ALA A 101 -9.52 -18.58 -19.85
CA ALA A 101 -8.28 -19.23 -19.40
C ALA A 101 -8.48 -20.03 -18.09
N ARG A 102 -9.53 -19.72 -17.33
CA ARG A 102 -9.84 -20.34 -16.06
C ARG A 102 -10.62 -21.65 -16.25
N ILE A 103 -9.94 -22.78 -16.10
CA ILE A 103 -10.53 -24.13 -16.29
C ILE A 103 -11.60 -24.44 -15.22
N ASP A 104 -11.45 -23.97 -13.97
CA ASP A 104 -12.42 -24.20 -12.88
C ASP A 104 -13.15 -22.92 -12.43
N ARG A 105 -14.50 -22.94 -12.49
CA ARG A 105 -15.41 -21.82 -12.18
C ARG A 105 -15.77 -21.67 -10.68
N GLY A 106 -15.15 -22.44 -9.77
CA GLY A 106 -15.42 -22.38 -8.32
C GLY A 106 -15.09 -21.03 -7.64
N PRO A 107 -15.21 -20.89 -6.31
CA PRO A 107 -14.72 -19.69 -5.62
C PRO A 107 -13.19 -19.60 -5.69
N GLY A 108 -12.67 -18.40 -5.99
CA GLY A 108 -11.23 -18.11 -6.13
C GLY A 108 -10.42 -18.45 -4.87
N GLN A 109 -9.26 -19.07 -5.03
CA GLN A 109 -8.22 -19.08 -4.00
C GLN A 109 -7.18 -18.01 -4.32
N ALA A 110 -6.58 -17.41 -3.28
CA ALA A 110 -5.48 -16.48 -3.50
C ALA A 110 -4.33 -17.23 -4.18
N MET A 111 -3.91 -16.78 -5.36
CA MET A 111 -2.76 -17.36 -6.04
C MET A 111 -1.47 -16.87 -5.38
N SER A 112 -0.49 -17.76 -5.24
CA SER A 112 0.80 -17.43 -4.66
C SER A 112 1.78 -16.96 -5.74
N GLY A 113 2.46 -15.83 -5.51
CA GLY A 113 3.48 -15.32 -6.42
C GLY A 113 3.42 -13.80 -6.54
N LEU A 114 4.57 -13.14 -6.42
CA LEU A 114 4.69 -11.69 -6.53
C LEU A 114 4.82 -11.19 -7.98
N GLN A 115 4.90 -12.10 -8.96
CA GLN A 115 5.09 -11.77 -10.38
C GLN A 115 3.85 -12.10 -11.21
N LEU A 116 3.36 -11.14 -12.01
CA LEU A 116 2.14 -11.31 -12.80
C LEU A 116 2.26 -12.41 -13.86
N THR A 117 3.46 -12.68 -14.39
CA THR A 117 3.69 -13.77 -15.35
C THR A 117 3.45 -15.14 -14.71
N SER A 118 3.90 -15.34 -13.48
CA SER A 118 3.61 -16.56 -12.71
C SER A 118 2.12 -16.69 -12.41
N LEU A 119 1.48 -15.57 -12.04
CA LEU A 119 0.06 -15.52 -11.75
C LEU A 119 -0.78 -15.86 -13.00
N PHE A 120 -0.38 -15.36 -14.17
CA PHE A 120 -1.00 -15.69 -15.45
C PHE A 120 -0.83 -17.16 -15.82
N ALA A 121 0.39 -17.71 -15.69
CA ALA A 121 0.66 -19.12 -15.95
C ALA A 121 -0.17 -20.06 -15.04
N GLN A 122 -0.32 -19.70 -13.76
CA GLN A 122 -1.18 -20.44 -12.83
C GLN A 122 -2.65 -20.43 -13.24
N MET A 123 -3.14 -19.28 -13.71
CA MET A 123 -4.51 -19.19 -14.21
C MET A 123 -4.72 -20.04 -15.46
N GLN A 124 -3.78 -20.00 -16.40
CA GLN A 124 -3.79 -20.85 -17.60
C GLN A 124 -3.72 -22.35 -17.27
N SER A 125 -3.06 -22.73 -16.17
CA SER A 125 -3.08 -24.11 -15.68
C SER A 125 -4.38 -24.49 -14.95
N GLY A 126 -5.42 -23.66 -15.02
CA GLY A 126 -6.72 -23.91 -14.45
C GLY A 126 -6.87 -23.56 -12.97
N ARG A 127 -5.87 -22.93 -12.33
CA ARG A 127 -6.01 -22.53 -10.93
C ARG A 127 -7.05 -21.41 -10.81
N PRO A 128 -7.93 -21.46 -9.80
CA PRO A 128 -8.93 -20.44 -9.61
C PRO A 128 -8.27 -19.14 -9.13
N GLY A 129 -8.53 -18.03 -9.81
CA GLY A 129 -8.07 -16.70 -9.40
C GLY A 129 -9.08 -15.98 -8.50
N ASP A 130 -8.58 -15.19 -7.55
CA ASP A 130 -9.41 -14.26 -6.77
C ASP A 130 -9.54 -12.88 -7.43
N CYS A 131 -10.37 -12.01 -6.84
CA CYS A 131 -10.64 -10.67 -7.36
C CYS A 131 -9.37 -9.81 -7.49
N GLY A 132 -8.42 -9.96 -6.55
CA GLY A 132 -7.10 -9.35 -6.63
C GLY A 132 -6.37 -9.80 -7.88
N SER A 133 -6.09 -11.10 -7.96
CA SER A 133 -5.35 -11.72 -9.04
C SER A 133 -5.90 -11.38 -10.42
N MET A 134 -7.22 -11.49 -10.62
CA MET A 134 -7.86 -11.18 -11.89
C MET A 134 -7.75 -9.69 -12.24
N SER A 135 -7.99 -8.79 -11.28
CA SER A 135 -7.85 -7.34 -11.50
C SER A 135 -6.42 -6.95 -11.88
N PHE A 136 -5.40 -7.58 -11.27
CA PHE A 136 -4.00 -7.40 -11.64
C PHE A 136 -3.73 -7.84 -13.09
N LEU A 137 -4.30 -8.97 -13.53
CA LEU A 137 -4.14 -9.44 -14.91
C LEU A 137 -4.85 -8.56 -15.92
N ILE A 138 -6.09 -8.11 -15.65
CA ILE A 138 -6.79 -7.15 -16.51
C ILE A 138 -5.94 -5.88 -16.65
N ALA A 139 -5.42 -5.37 -15.54
CA ALA A 139 -4.55 -4.20 -15.56
C ALA A 139 -3.28 -4.43 -16.42
N ALA A 140 -2.64 -5.59 -16.32
CA ALA A 140 -1.48 -5.93 -17.13
C ALA A 140 -1.80 -6.05 -18.63
N LEU A 141 -2.89 -6.73 -18.97
CA LEU A 141 -3.34 -6.88 -20.35
C LEU A 141 -3.69 -5.50 -20.96
N ALA A 142 -4.45 -4.66 -20.24
CA ALA A 142 -4.81 -3.33 -20.71
C ALA A 142 -3.58 -2.43 -20.90
N ARG A 143 -2.63 -2.42 -19.94
CA ARG A 143 -1.38 -1.66 -20.06
C ARG A 143 -0.49 -2.16 -21.20
N SER A 144 -0.51 -3.46 -21.52
CA SER A 144 0.22 -4.01 -22.67
C SER A 144 -0.29 -3.48 -24.02
N LEU A 145 -1.53 -2.95 -24.04
CA LEU A 145 -2.14 -2.25 -25.18
C LEU A 145 -1.99 -0.73 -25.10
N GLY A 146 -1.31 -0.20 -24.07
CA GLY A 146 -1.07 1.22 -23.90
C GLY A 146 -2.14 1.98 -23.10
N TYR A 147 -3.08 1.30 -22.44
CA TYR A 147 -4.03 1.97 -21.55
C TYR A 147 -3.40 2.27 -20.19
N ASP A 148 -3.74 3.44 -19.63
CA ASP A 148 -3.47 3.74 -18.23
C ASP A 148 -4.41 2.95 -17.32
N THR A 149 -3.84 2.36 -16.27
CA THR A 149 -4.64 1.61 -15.27
C THR A 149 -4.30 2.02 -13.86
N ARG A 150 -5.25 1.80 -12.94
CA ARG A 150 -5.01 1.85 -11.51
C ARG A 150 -5.82 0.84 -10.74
N GLN A 151 -5.23 0.29 -9.69
CA GLN A 151 -5.95 -0.63 -8.83
C GLN A 151 -6.80 0.11 -7.83
N VAL A 152 -7.95 -0.48 -7.56
CA VAL A 152 -8.86 -0.06 -6.53
C VAL A 152 -8.95 -1.17 -5.50
N ILE A 153 -8.69 -0.85 -4.24
CA ILE A 153 -8.83 -1.80 -3.14
C ILE A 153 -9.90 -1.28 -2.19
N TRP A 154 -10.90 -2.12 -1.93
CA TRP A 154 -12.01 -1.87 -1.03
C TRP A 154 -11.79 -2.56 0.30
N PHE A 155 -12.16 -1.88 1.39
CA PHE A 155 -12.03 -2.39 2.74
C PHE A 155 -13.37 -2.35 3.49
N ARG A 156 -13.69 -3.44 4.20
CA ARG A 156 -14.74 -3.40 5.22
C ARG A 156 -14.15 -2.93 6.55
N PRO A 157 -14.93 -2.17 7.35
CA PRO A 157 -14.55 -1.83 8.72
C PRO A 157 -14.29 -3.06 9.61
N SER A 158 -14.92 -4.21 9.32
CA SER A 158 -14.88 -5.43 10.13
C SER A 158 -13.71 -6.38 9.84
N GLY A 159 -12.72 -5.97 9.05
CA GLY A 159 -11.54 -6.80 8.76
C GLY A 159 -11.81 -8.01 7.84
N SER A 160 -12.96 -8.07 7.17
CA SER A 160 -13.18 -9.08 6.12
C SER A 160 -12.20 -8.92 4.97
N ARG A 161 -12.02 -9.99 4.17
CA ARG A 161 -11.17 -9.96 2.97
C ARG A 161 -11.47 -8.71 2.13
N PRO A 162 -10.44 -7.92 1.74
CA PRO A 162 -10.63 -6.78 0.87
C PRO A 162 -11.07 -7.27 -0.51
N HIS A 163 -11.78 -6.43 -1.24
CA HIS A 163 -12.05 -6.66 -2.65
C HIS A 163 -11.16 -5.78 -3.49
N SER A 164 -10.79 -6.28 -4.66
CA SER A 164 -9.96 -5.52 -5.59
C SER A 164 -10.67 -5.44 -6.93
N GLY A 165 -10.63 -4.25 -7.51
CA GLY A 165 -11.02 -3.97 -8.88
C GLY A 165 -9.90 -3.25 -9.61
N VAL A 166 -10.14 -2.95 -10.88
CA VAL A 166 -9.24 -2.13 -11.70
C VAL A 166 -10.03 -0.97 -12.29
N GLU A 167 -9.40 0.18 -12.37
CA GLU A 167 -9.85 1.25 -13.24
C GLU A 167 -8.91 1.34 -14.43
N VAL A 168 -9.52 1.47 -15.61
CA VAL A 168 -8.80 1.69 -16.86
C VAL A 168 -9.23 3.04 -17.39
N TYR A 169 -8.28 3.94 -17.65
CA TYR A 169 -8.59 5.21 -18.29
C TYR A 169 -8.93 4.94 -19.75
N SER A 170 -10.13 5.29 -20.16
CA SER A 170 -10.53 5.23 -21.57
C SER A 170 -10.29 6.60 -22.22
N PRO A 171 -9.40 6.69 -23.22
CA PRO A 171 -9.26 7.90 -24.02
C PRO A 171 -10.54 8.25 -24.80
N GLN A 172 -11.30 7.24 -25.26
CA GLN A 172 -12.55 7.43 -25.99
C GLN A 172 -13.60 8.16 -25.15
N TYR A 173 -13.77 7.76 -23.88
CA TYR A 173 -14.74 8.36 -22.97
C TYR A 173 -14.14 9.46 -22.07
N ARG A 174 -12.81 9.66 -22.14
CA ARG A 174 -12.02 10.59 -21.32
C ARG A 174 -12.25 10.45 -19.82
N THR A 175 -12.50 9.23 -19.36
CA THR A 175 -12.83 8.91 -17.97
C THR A 175 -12.16 7.62 -17.53
N TRP A 176 -11.96 7.48 -16.21
CA TRP A 176 -11.62 6.20 -15.61
C TRP A 176 -12.86 5.30 -15.62
N VAL A 177 -12.70 4.06 -16.06
CA VAL A 177 -13.78 3.06 -16.07
C VAL A 177 -13.48 2.03 -14.99
N TYR A 178 -14.31 2.00 -13.94
CA TYR A 178 -14.23 0.94 -12.94
C TYR A 178 -14.73 -0.36 -13.54
N TYR A 179 -13.83 -1.33 -13.62
CA TYR A 179 -14.08 -2.65 -14.13
C TYR A 179 -13.86 -3.67 -13.02
N ASP A 180 -14.90 -4.43 -12.73
CA ASP A 180 -14.87 -5.46 -11.71
C ASP A 180 -14.69 -6.83 -12.35
N ALA A 181 -13.58 -7.48 -12.00
CA ALA A 181 -13.26 -8.78 -12.56
C ALA A 181 -14.29 -9.84 -12.17
N ASN A 182 -14.80 -9.85 -10.93
CA ASN A 182 -15.78 -10.87 -10.50
C ASN A 182 -17.14 -10.70 -11.18
N LEU A 183 -17.53 -9.46 -11.44
CA LEU A 183 -18.73 -9.15 -12.22
C LEU A 183 -18.52 -9.41 -13.72
N ASN A 184 -17.27 -9.39 -14.18
CA ASN A 184 -16.89 -9.28 -15.58
C ASN A 184 -17.67 -8.17 -16.28
N GLY A 185 -17.55 -6.97 -15.71
CA GLY A 185 -18.39 -5.85 -16.11
C GLY A 185 -18.00 -4.52 -15.49
N TYR A 186 -18.72 -3.51 -15.93
CA TYR A 186 -18.58 -2.12 -15.51
C TYR A 186 -19.94 -1.48 -15.30
N ALA A 187 -19.95 -0.33 -14.63
CA ALA A 187 -21.16 0.47 -14.42
C ALA A 187 -21.23 1.65 -15.39
N THR A 188 -22.45 2.04 -15.73
CA THR A 188 -22.78 3.23 -16.52
C THR A 188 -23.83 4.07 -15.80
N ASP A 189 -23.89 5.36 -16.10
CA ASP A 189 -25.00 6.21 -15.65
C ASP A 189 -26.27 5.99 -16.50
N GLY A 190 -27.32 6.77 -16.22
CA GLY A 190 -28.58 6.73 -16.97
C GLY A 190 -28.44 7.06 -18.47
N SER A 191 -27.40 7.80 -18.86
CA SER A 191 -27.09 8.15 -20.26
C SER A 191 -26.23 7.10 -20.98
N GLY A 192 -25.67 6.15 -20.23
CA GLY A 192 -24.77 5.12 -20.76
C GLY A 192 -23.29 5.49 -20.69
N GLN A 193 -22.92 6.63 -20.07
CA GLN A 193 -21.52 6.97 -19.86
C GLN A 193 -20.88 6.02 -18.84
N PRO A 194 -19.70 5.44 -19.10
CA PRO A 194 -19.03 4.57 -18.16
C PRO A 194 -18.55 5.35 -16.94
N LEU A 195 -18.60 4.67 -15.80
CA LEU A 195 -18.35 5.30 -14.51
C LEU A 195 -17.00 4.89 -13.94
N SER A 196 -16.28 5.88 -13.42
CA SER A 196 -15.26 5.65 -12.41
C SER A 196 -15.92 5.19 -11.13
N LEU A 197 -15.13 4.66 -10.22
CA LEU A 197 -15.61 4.31 -8.92
C LEU A 197 -16.03 5.55 -8.12
N ALA A 198 -15.25 6.63 -8.20
CA ALA A 198 -15.54 7.88 -7.52
C ALA A 198 -16.96 8.37 -7.89
N ARG A 199 -17.26 8.39 -9.20
CA ARG A 199 -18.56 8.79 -9.72
C ARG A 199 -19.66 7.78 -9.42
N LEU A 200 -19.38 6.48 -9.52
CA LEU A 200 -20.32 5.42 -9.17
C LEU A 200 -20.82 5.55 -7.73
N ARG A 201 -19.93 5.89 -6.79
CA ARG A 201 -20.28 6.12 -5.39
C ARG A 201 -21.11 7.37 -5.19
N GLU A 202 -20.76 8.45 -5.88
CA GLU A 202 -21.53 9.70 -5.83
C GLU A 202 -22.96 9.49 -6.32
N LEU A 203 -23.13 8.88 -7.50
CA LEU A 203 -24.45 8.55 -8.04
C LEU A 203 -25.24 7.65 -7.10
N ARG A 204 -24.58 6.65 -6.49
CA ARG A 204 -25.24 5.77 -5.53
C ARG A 204 -25.72 6.51 -4.28
N ARG A 205 -24.87 7.36 -3.71
CA ARG A 205 -25.19 8.18 -2.53
C ARG A 205 -26.40 9.08 -2.83
N ASP A 206 -26.43 9.64 -4.03
CA ASP A 206 -27.46 10.58 -4.45
C ASP A 206 -28.73 9.87 -4.97
N GLY A 207 -28.76 8.53 -4.96
CA GLY A 207 -29.90 7.72 -5.43
C GLY A 207 -30.11 7.79 -6.95
N ALA A 208 -29.10 8.21 -7.70
CA ALA A 208 -29.18 8.38 -9.15
C ALA A 208 -29.14 7.03 -9.90
N PRO A 209 -29.72 6.97 -11.12
CA PRO A 209 -29.73 5.73 -11.90
C PRO A 209 -28.33 5.23 -12.25
N ILE A 210 -28.08 3.96 -11.95
CA ILE A 210 -26.87 3.22 -12.32
C ILE A 210 -27.31 1.98 -13.11
N ARG A 211 -26.64 1.72 -14.23
CA ARG A 211 -26.86 0.52 -15.04
C ARG A 211 -25.59 -0.30 -15.10
N ILE A 212 -25.69 -1.59 -14.80
CA ILE A 212 -24.57 -2.51 -14.88
C ILE A 212 -24.52 -3.13 -16.28
N ARG A 213 -23.31 -3.25 -16.83
CA ARG A 213 -23.01 -3.95 -18.08
C ARG A 213 -22.06 -5.09 -17.74
N SER A 214 -22.55 -6.33 -17.82
CA SER A 214 -21.76 -7.51 -17.45
C SER A 214 -21.94 -8.65 -18.46
N ASN A 215 -20.96 -9.54 -18.57
CA ASN A 215 -21.11 -10.77 -19.32
C ASN A 215 -21.77 -11.84 -18.44
N ALA A 216 -23.09 -12.00 -18.58
CA ALA A 216 -23.86 -12.93 -17.75
C ALA A 216 -23.39 -14.40 -17.82
N ARG A 217 -22.69 -14.80 -18.89
CA ARG A 217 -22.16 -16.17 -19.05
C ARG A 217 -20.80 -16.37 -18.40
N LEU A 218 -20.03 -15.29 -18.21
CA LEU A 218 -18.65 -15.32 -17.74
C LEU A 218 -18.49 -14.40 -16.53
N ARG A 219 -19.24 -14.63 -15.46
CA ARG A 219 -19.14 -13.85 -14.21
C ARG A 219 -19.22 -14.75 -12.99
N ALA A 220 -18.58 -14.33 -11.91
CA ALA A 220 -18.64 -14.98 -10.60
C ALA A 220 -19.69 -14.34 -9.68
N GLU A 221 -20.06 -13.08 -9.92
CA GLU A 221 -21.01 -12.33 -9.11
C GLU A 221 -22.19 -11.82 -9.95
N THR A 222 -23.36 -11.66 -9.32
CA THR A 222 -24.52 -11.03 -9.95
C THR A 222 -24.46 -9.51 -9.82
N GLU A 223 -25.20 -8.81 -10.67
CA GLU A 223 -25.28 -7.33 -10.62
C GLU A 223 -25.84 -6.85 -9.28
N GLU A 224 -26.86 -7.53 -8.76
CA GLU A 224 -27.43 -7.24 -7.44
C GLU A 224 -26.42 -7.46 -6.32
N SER A 225 -25.65 -8.56 -6.37
CA SER A 225 -24.61 -8.85 -5.38
C SER A 225 -23.51 -7.79 -5.42
N PHE A 226 -23.05 -7.40 -6.60
CA PHE A 226 -22.07 -6.33 -6.79
C PHE A 226 -22.59 -5.00 -6.24
N LEU A 227 -23.83 -4.61 -6.56
CA LEU A 227 -24.43 -3.40 -6.01
C LEU A 227 -24.56 -3.50 -4.48
N GLY A 228 -25.00 -4.62 -3.91
CA GLY A 228 -25.03 -4.82 -2.46
C GLY A 228 -23.66 -4.67 -1.82
N PHE A 229 -22.64 -5.23 -2.48
CA PHE A 229 -21.25 -5.14 -2.09
C PHE A 229 -20.74 -3.69 -2.04
N LEU A 230 -21.01 -2.90 -3.10
CA LEU A 230 -20.61 -1.48 -3.15
C LEU A 230 -21.22 -0.65 -2.01
N ALA A 231 -22.45 -0.95 -1.58
CA ALA A 231 -23.06 -0.31 -0.41
C ALA A 231 -22.35 -0.67 0.90
N ALA A 232 -21.92 -1.93 1.02
CA ALA A 232 -21.31 -2.44 2.26
C ALA A 232 -19.85 -2.02 2.45
N MET A 233 -19.21 -1.43 1.42
CA MET A 233 -17.80 -1.06 1.44
C MET A 233 -17.64 0.47 1.49
N PRO A 234 -17.61 1.06 2.69
CA PRO A 234 -17.53 2.52 2.81
C PRO A 234 -16.19 3.07 2.33
N TRP A 235 -15.11 2.26 2.30
CA TRP A 235 -13.75 2.74 2.06
C TRP A 235 -13.12 2.06 0.85
N HIS A 236 -12.40 2.85 0.06
CA HIS A 236 -11.53 2.35 -1.00
C HIS A 236 -10.33 3.27 -1.19
N TRP A 237 -9.22 2.70 -1.64
CA TRP A 237 -8.02 3.45 -2.00
C TRP A 237 -7.61 3.10 -3.42
N TYR A 238 -7.09 4.08 -4.14
CA TYR A 238 -6.48 3.88 -5.44
C TYR A 238 -4.98 3.65 -5.27
N ARG A 239 -4.45 2.61 -5.90
CA ARG A 239 -3.00 2.43 -6.08
C ARG A 239 -2.58 3.19 -7.32
N LEU A 240 -1.89 4.31 -7.15
CA LEU A 240 -1.44 5.12 -8.29
C LEU A 240 -0.18 4.55 -8.94
N ASN A 241 0.60 3.75 -8.21
CA ASN A 241 1.73 3.03 -8.79
C ASN A 241 1.35 1.58 -9.10
N ASN A 242 1.12 1.30 -10.37
CA ASN A 242 0.75 -0.02 -10.89
C ASN A 242 1.95 -0.55 -11.65
N ARG A 243 2.83 -1.27 -10.94
CA ARG A 243 3.97 -1.95 -11.54
C ARG A 243 3.88 -3.46 -11.36
N LEU A 244 4.45 -4.19 -12.32
CA LEU A 244 4.45 -5.64 -12.50
C LEU A 244 5.14 -6.36 -11.34
N LEU A 245 6.09 -5.65 -10.74
CA LEU A 245 6.85 -6.08 -9.59
C LEU A 245 6.41 -5.23 -8.39
N ASP A 246 5.83 -5.87 -7.38
CA ASP A 246 5.63 -5.27 -6.05
C ASP A 246 6.98 -4.84 -5.41
N TYR A 247 8.09 -5.33 -5.97
CA TYR A 247 9.47 -5.07 -5.58
C TYR A 247 10.33 -4.81 -6.83
N GLU A 248 10.57 -3.55 -7.18
CA GLU A 248 11.72 -3.21 -8.03
C GLU A 248 12.98 -3.14 -7.16
N ASP A 249 14.07 -3.73 -7.66
CA ASP A 249 15.41 -3.27 -7.29
C ASP A 249 15.54 -1.82 -7.76
N ASP A 250 15.37 -0.88 -6.83
CA ASP A 250 15.33 0.55 -7.17
C ASP A 250 16.71 1.01 -7.67
N ARG A 251 16.87 1.11 -8.99
CA ARG A 251 18.13 1.45 -9.65
C ARG A 251 18.67 2.85 -9.27
N ARG A 252 17.86 3.70 -8.63
CA ARG A 252 18.25 5.07 -8.22
C ARG A 252 19.32 5.11 -7.13
N PHE A 253 19.46 4.05 -6.35
CA PHE A 253 20.38 4.02 -5.22
C PHE A 253 21.78 3.50 -5.56
N GLY A 254 22.02 3.02 -6.79
CA GLY A 254 23.36 2.65 -7.26
C GLY A 254 24.08 1.69 -6.29
N ALA A 255 25.21 2.11 -5.72
CA ALA A 255 25.98 1.33 -4.75
C ALA A 255 25.22 1.01 -3.44
N LEU A 256 24.22 1.81 -3.07
CA LEU A 256 23.36 1.55 -1.91
C LEU A 256 22.36 0.41 -2.17
N ASN A 257 22.21 -0.08 -3.41
CA ASN A 257 21.38 -1.27 -3.69
C ASN A 257 21.87 -2.52 -2.98
N GLY A 258 23.18 -2.62 -2.68
CA GLY A 258 23.68 -3.71 -1.83
C GLY A 258 23.12 -3.66 -0.41
N TRP A 259 22.99 -2.45 0.16
CA TRP A 259 22.39 -2.23 1.47
C TRP A 259 20.87 -2.38 1.44
N PHE A 260 20.19 -1.84 0.43
CA PHE A 260 18.74 -2.03 0.25
C PHE A 260 18.39 -3.49 -0.03
N GLY A 261 19.19 -4.22 -0.79
CA GLY A 261 19.06 -5.66 -1.00
C GLY A 261 19.35 -6.50 0.25
N LEU A 262 20.04 -5.93 1.25
CA LEU A 262 20.16 -6.54 2.57
C LEU A 262 18.91 -6.24 3.43
N LEU A 263 18.39 -5.01 3.36
CA LEU A 263 17.16 -4.59 4.03
C LEU A 263 15.92 -5.29 3.44
N SER A 264 15.92 -5.62 2.15
CA SER A 264 14.86 -6.38 1.46
C SER A 264 14.71 -7.80 1.96
N ARG A 265 15.77 -8.34 2.58
CA ARG A 265 15.76 -9.66 3.24
C ARG A 265 15.21 -9.60 4.65
N LEU A 266 14.94 -8.41 5.18
CA LEU A 266 14.24 -8.28 6.45
C LEU A 266 12.80 -8.77 6.30
N PRO A 267 12.16 -9.22 7.39
CA PRO A 267 10.74 -9.58 7.36
C PRO A 267 9.88 -8.45 6.79
N TYR A 268 8.79 -8.83 6.12
CA TYR A 268 7.90 -8.01 5.29
C TYR A 268 7.05 -6.94 6.02
N PRO A 269 7.58 -6.26 7.06
CA PRO A 269 7.25 -4.83 7.16
C PRO A 269 8.48 -3.91 7.18
N VAL A 270 9.69 -4.43 7.43
CA VAL A 270 10.84 -3.58 7.76
C VAL A 270 11.53 -3.05 6.52
N ASP A 271 11.61 -3.88 5.47
CA ASP A 271 12.06 -3.48 4.13
C ASP A 271 11.25 -2.28 3.61
N ARG A 272 9.94 -2.34 3.82
CA ARG A 272 8.96 -1.34 3.39
C ARG A 272 9.04 -0.02 4.16
N LEU A 273 9.39 -0.05 5.45
CA LEU A 273 9.64 1.16 6.24
C LEU A 273 10.84 1.95 5.71
N ALA A 274 11.89 1.26 5.26
CA ALA A 274 13.04 1.90 4.63
C ALA A 274 12.63 2.63 3.34
N ASP A 275 11.93 1.96 2.43
CA ASP A 275 11.50 2.58 1.16
C ASP A 275 10.59 3.80 1.36
N THR A 276 9.76 3.76 2.41
CA THR A 276 8.90 4.89 2.79
C THR A 276 9.72 6.08 3.27
N ALA A 277 10.73 5.82 4.11
CA ALA A 277 11.61 6.84 4.64
C ALA A 277 12.38 7.56 3.52
N PHE A 278 12.74 6.83 2.46
CA PHE A 278 13.48 7.37 1.31
C PHE A 278 12.60 7.85 0.14
N GLY A 279 11.28 7.87 0.31
CA GLY A 279 10.36 8.50 -0.65
C GLY A 279 10.24 7.77 -2.00
N THR A 280 10.58 6.48 -2.04
CA THR A 280 10.68 5.73 -3.29
C THR A 280 9.44 4.94 -3.66
N ARG A 281 8.41 4.88 -2.81
CA ARG A 281 7.26 3.99 -3.01
C ARG A 281 5.86 4.61 -3.04
N GLU A 282 5.00 3.81 -3.67
CA GLU A 282 3.56 3.86 -3.93
C GLU A 282 2.77 5.02 -3.31
N ALA A 283 2.38 5.95 -4.17
CA ALA A 283 1.31 6.87 -3.87
C ALA A 283 -0.03 6.12 -3.85
N ARG A 284 -0.77 6.28 -2.75
CA ARG A 284 -2.15 5.86 -2.59
C ARG A 284 -3.01 7.10 -2.62
N LEU A 285 -4.05 7.12 -3.44
CA LEU A 285 -5.05 8.17 -3.41
C LEU A 285 -6.26 7.69 -2.63
N VAL A 286 -6.78 8.52 -1.73
CA VAL A 286 -7.98 8.24 -0.94
C VAL A 286 -8.98 9.35 -1.16
N LEU A 287 -10.24 9.01 -1.41
CA LEU A 287 -11.29 10.02 -1.50
C LEU A 287 -11.67 10.54 -0.10
N ALA A 288 -11.61 11.85 0.07
CA ALA A 288 -12.01 12.54 1.29
C ALA A 288 -13.44 12.17 1.69
N GLY A 289 -13.69 12.05 3.00
CA GLY A 289 -14.99 11.68 3.55
C GLY A 289 -15.34 10.19 3.45
N THR A 290 -14.52 9.37 2.78
CA THR A 290 -14.64 7.90 2.85
C THR A 290 -13.92 7.37 4.08
N ALA A 291 -12.62 7.63 4.21
CA ALA A 291 -11.91 7.49 5.48
C ALA A 291 -12.24 8.72 6.33
N GLY A 292 -12.66 8.54 7.59
CA GLY A 292 -12.80 9.68 8.51
C GLY A 292 -11.52 10.50 8.49
N THR A 293 -11.62 11.82 8.44
CA THR A 293 -10.48 12.76 8.29
C THR A 293 -9.38 12.47 9.32
N GLY A 294 -9.75 11.95 10.49
CA GLY A 294 -8.83 11.47 11.53
C GLY A 294 -7.96 10.27 11.14
N THR A 295 -8.38 9.41 10.21
CA THR A 295 -7.57 8.30 9.70
C THR A 295 -6.45 8.82 8.80
N VAL A 296 -6.76 9.70 7.83
CA VAL A 296 -5.73 10.24 6.92
C VAL A 296 -4.76 11.18 7.63
N LEU A 297 -5.27 12.08 8.50
CA LEU A 297 -4.42 12.88 9.39
C LEU A 297 -3.64 11.99 10.35
N GLY A 298 -4.26 10.93 10.87
CA GLY A 298 -3.62 9.91 11.68
C GLY A 298 -2.43 9.30 10.95
N LEU A 299 -2.58 8.89 9.68
CA LEU A 299 -1.50 8.28 8.90
C LEU A 299 -0.35 9.26 8.58
N ARG A 300 -0.66 10.50 8.21
CA ARG A 300 0.36 11.55 7.99
C ARG A 300 1.09 11.90 9.28
N GLY A 301 0.36 12.06 10.39
CA GLY A 301 0.93 12.30 11.72
C GLY A 301 1.74 11.09 12.22
N LEU A 302 1.29 9.89 11.95
CA LEU A 302 1.93 8.65 12.37
C LEU A 302 3.29 8.44 11.69
N ARG A 303 3.47 8.89 10.44
CA ARG A 303 4.79 8.92 9.78
C ARG A 303 5.79 9.79 10.56
N TRP A 304 5.38 11.00 10.95
CA TRP A 304 6.21 11.89 11.76
C TRP A 304 6.50 11.31 13.13
N VAL A 305 5.53 10.61 13.69
CA VAL A 305 5.66 9.89 14.95
C VAL A 305 6.65 8.72 14.84
N VAL A 306 6.64 7.93 13.75
CA VAL A 306 7.65 6.87 13.53
C VAL A 306 9.03 7.46 13.33
N LEU A 307 9.15 8.54 12.54
CA LEU A 307 10.42 9.24 12.37
C LEU A 307 10.93 9.76 13.73
N TYR A 308 10.05 10.33 14.54
CA TYR A 308 10.35 10.74 15.91
C TYR A 308 10.82 9.56 16.77
N LEU A 309 10.13 8.40 16.74
CA LEU A 309 10.53 7.21 17.48
C LEU A 309 11.94 6.74 17.07
N VAL A 310 12.24 6.71 15.78
CA VAL A 310 13.56 6.32 15.27
C VAL A 310 14.64 7.29 15.76
N ILE A 311 14.42 8.59 15.62
CA ILE A 311 15.36 9.63 16.06
C ILE A 311 15.59 9.56 17.57
N VAL A 312 14.52 9.50 18.36
CA VAL A 312 14.62 9.45 19.83
C VAL A 312 15.31 8.18 20.29
N THR A 313 15.01 7.03 19.67
CA THR A 313 15.68 5.77 20.00
C THR A 313 17.17 5.85 19.67
N ALA A 314 17.53 6.32 18.48
CA ALA A 314 18.93 6.48 18.08
C ALA A 314 19.71 7.41 19.02
N VAL A 315 19.15 8.59 19.32
CA VAL A 315 19.75 9.56 20.25
C VAL A 315 19.87 8.97 21.65
N SER A 316 18.83 8.28 22.13
CA SER A 316 18.85 7.64 23.46
C SER A 316 19.89 6.53 23.55
N SER A 317 20.01 5.70 22.51
CA SER A 317 21.03 4.64 22.44
C SER A 317 22.45 5.24 22.47
N VAL A 318 22.71 6.30 21.69
CA VAL A 318 24.01 6.99 21.70
C VAL A 318 24.31 7.57 23.09
N LEU A 319 23.34 8.22 23.72
CA LEU A 319 23.51 8.77 25.08
C LEU A 319 23.77 7.68 26.12
N ILE A 320 23.06 6.55 26.07
CA ILE A 320 23.27 5.41 26.98
C ILE A 320 24.68 4.84 26.80
N VAL A 321 25.15 4.68 25.56
CA VAL A 321 26.51 4.20 25.26
C VAL A 321 27.54 5.19 25.79
N MET A 322 27.37 6.49 25.53
CA MET A 322 28.28 7.52 26.03
C MET A 322 28.35 7.54 27.56
N LEU A 323 27.20 7.45 28.25
CA LEU A 323 27.14 7.39 29.70
C LEU A 323 27.82 6.13 30.24
N ALA A 324 27.59 4.97 29.63
CA ALA A 324 28.23 3.72 30.01
C ALA A 324 29.76 3.79 29.83
N LEU A 325 30.25 4.40 28.75
CA LEU A 325 31.67 4.61 28.50
C LEU A 325 32.29 5.58 29.52
N THR A 326 31.62 6.69 29.84
CA THR A 326 32.11 7.63 30.87
C THR A 326 32.13 6.99 32.26
N ALA A 327 31.13 6.19 32.61
CA ALA A 327 31.08 5.47 33.88
C ALA A 327 32.18 4.40 33.97
N ARG A 328 32.50 3.72 32.86
CA ARG A 328 33.63 2.78 32.77
C ARG A 328 34.96 3.47 32.97
N ARG A 329 35.19 4.63 32.32
CA ARG A 329 36.42 5.43 32.49
C ARG A 329 36.59 5.89 33.94
N ALA A 330 35.55 6.49 34.53
CA ALA A 330 35.61 6.94 35.92
C ALA A 330 35.88 5.79 36.92
N ARG A 331 35.40 4.57 36.64
CA ARG A 331 35.74 3.39 37.46
C ARG A 331 37.20 2.96 37.29
N ALA A 332 37.70 2.96 36.06
CA ALA A 332 39.11 2.64 35.79
C ALA A 332 40.05 3.65 36.46
N ASP A 333 39.73 4.95 36.38
CA ASP A 333 40.50 6.01 37.03
C ASP A 333 40.52 5.83 38.56
N PHE A 334 39.37 5.46 39.16
CA PHE A 334 39.26 5.19 40.60
C PHE A 334 40.03 3.93 41.04
N GLU A 335 40.00 2.87 40.23
CA GLU A 335 40.77 1.64 40.48
C GLU A 335 42.28 1.88 40.34
N GLU A 336 42.71 2.72 39.39
CA GLU A 336 44.11 3.12 39.22
C GLU A 336 44.59 3.95 40.43
N GLU A 337 43.79 4.93 40.87
CA GLU A 337 44.08 5.74 42.05
C GLU A 337 44.17 4.89 43.34
N ASP A 338 43.28 3.91 43.51
CA ASP A 338 43.32 2.99 44.66
C ASP A 338 44.52 2.02 44.57
N SER A 339 44.90 1.57 43.37
CA SER A 339 46.08 0.71 43.15
C SER A 339 47.43 1.43 43.35
N GLY A 340 47.46 2.76 43.16
CA GLY A 340 48.62 3.62 43.35
C GLY A 340 48.91 4.01 44.80
N LEU A 341 48.04 3.67 45.76
CA LEU A 341 48.28 3.91 47.18
C LEU A 341 49.39 2.99 47.72
N PRO A 342 50.43 3.53 48.41
CA PRO A 342 51.55 2.73 48.91
C PRO A 342 51.07 1.63 49.86
N SER A 343 51.60 0.42 49.67
CA SER A 343 51.20 -0.82 50.38
C SER A 343 51.32 -0.73 51.90
N SER A 344 52.06 0.24 52.43
CA SER A 344 52.17 0.54 53.86
C SER A 344 50.87 1.08 54.48
N VAL A 345 49.96 1.67 53.68
CA VAL A 345 48.67 2.19 54.18
C VAL A 345 47.58 1.11 54.20
N ARG A 346 47.71 0.05 53.37
CA ARG A 346 46.71 -1.04 53.29
C ARG A 346 46.79 -2.07 54.42
N ARG A 347 47.81 -2.05 55.29
CA ARG A 347 48.01 -3.08 56.34
C ARG A 347 47.64 -2.63 57.76
N SER A 348 47.14 -1.40 57.95
CA SER A 348 46.85 -0.86 59.28
C SER A 348 45.36 -0.75 59.64
N SER A 349 44.47 -1.46 58.93
CA SER A 349 43.03 -1.50 59.21
C SER A 349 42.48 -2.91 59.23
#